data_AF-A0A2M7XU62-F1
#
_entry.id   AF-A0A2M7XU62-F1
#
_cell.length_a   1.000
_cell.length_b   1.000
_cell.length_c   1.000
_cell.angle_alpha   90.00
_cell.angle_beta   90.00
_cell.angle_gamma   90.00
#
_symmetry.space_group_name_H-M   'P 1'
#
loop_
_entity.id
_entity.type
_entity.pdbx_description
1 polymer ?
#
loop_
_entity_poly.entity_id
_entity_poly.type
_entity_poly.pdbx_seq_one_letter_code
_entity_poly.pdbx_strand_id
1 'polypeptide(L)'
;ARSIELSLTVPTSMPYSQLRGELTTTTRRLLALQEVDHILARIIDPREAITGAVESATQTAGLYHLNLILLLHQKTDAGEIFRTKLQERITLPTTHLTISPAGQLQQEFLSRDRKNFIVHLSGENPGVLAARAEQVTAFLHTLSGPENISTESGGTIPTLSLQPDAWSLRRHGVSPSFLANLLGQQTQPLQMGDWHNGARKIPVFLLWETPESKGLEHLLSYPTGIHPFSPALSQLVRVESRQSVADIVRVNRKRVLSVQSDVPAHRLSGAVKDFQTWATGHTTAGVEMTMAGESRRIARSFSELGMAFLLAVVLVYLILAAQFESFIHPLNIILTVPMGLVGAILGLFLFQQSINIIALIGIVMLIGIGVNDAIIKVDYINYLRTQEGLALRAAILRASAEKFRPVMMTSLTTIMAMLPMLMGFGGGAFNTPLAATIIGGLVFTTVLTLIFTPVLYEVFDRLHGRGD
;
A
#
# COMPACT_ATOMS: atom_id res chain seq x y z
N ALA A 1 15.33 9.97 14.93
CA ALA A 1 15.92 10.57 13.71
C ALA A 1 14.84 10.54 12.64
N ARG A 2 14.58 11.65 11.95
CA ARG A 2 13.68 11.63 10.78
C ARG A 2 14.53 11.20 9.59
N SER A 3 14.27 10.02 9.06
CA SER A 3 14.90 9.53 7.83
C SER A 3 13.90 9.56 6.69
N ILE A 4 14.37 9.96 5.51
CA ILE A 4 13.64 9.86 4.25
C ILE A 4 14.32 8.79 3.43
N GLU A 5 13.54 7.94 2.77
CA GLU A 5 14.08 6.97 1.82
C GLU A 5 13.63 7.33 0.41
N LEU A 6 14.56 7.29 -0.53
CA LEU A 6 14.32 7.47 -1.96
C LEU A 6 14.48 6.13 -2.66
N SER A 7 13.46 5.73 -3.42
CA SER A 7 13.54 4.57 -4.31
C SER A 7 13.60 5.07 -5.76
N LEU A 8 14.65 4.68 -6.48
CA LEU A 8 14.76 4.95 -7.91
C LEU A 8 14.89 3.66 -8.71
N THR A 9 14.37 3.70 -9.93
CA THR A 9 14.52 2.64 -10.92
C THR A 9 15.25 3.17 -12.15
N VAL A 10 16.28 2.44 -12.56
CA VAL A 10 17.08 2.76 -13.76
C VAL A 10 17.16 1.52 -14.65
N PRO A 11 16.98 1.63 -15.98
CA PRO A 11 17.10 0.49 -16.88
C PRO A 11 18.47 -0.20 -16.80
N THR A 12 18.50 -1.54 -16.83
CA THR A 12 19.74 -2.32 -16.89
C THR A 12 20.44 -2.27 -18.25
N SER A 13 19.87 -1.55 -19.22
CA SER A 13 20.56 -1.16 -20.45
C SER A 13 21.72 -0.20 -20.19
N MET A 14 21.71 0.52 -19.06
CA MET A 14 22.84 1.34 -18.63
C MET A 14 23.92 0.43 -18.01
N PRO A 15 25.20 0.51 -18.43
CA PRO A 15 26.29 -0.22 -17.81
C PRO A 15 26.41 0.11 -16.31
N TYR A 16 26.68 -0.91 -15.48
CA TYR A 16 26.80 -0.74 -14.02
C TYR A 16 27.87 0.29 -13.61
N SER A 17 28.97 0.37 -14.37
CA SER A 17 30.05 1.36 -14.16
C SER A 17 29.55 2.80 -14.34
N GLN A 18 28.73 3.03 -15.38
CA GLN A 18 28.12 4.33 -15.65
C GLN A 18 27.09 4.69 -14.57
N LEU A 19 26.24 3.73 -14.18
CA LEU A 19 25.26 3.91 -13.10
C LEU A 19 25.93 4.29 -11.78
N ARG A 20 27.02 3.61 -11.41
CA ARG A 20 27.77 3.89 -10.20
C ARG A 20 28.36 5.30 -10.22
N GLY A 21 28.87 5.77 -11.37
CA GLY A 21 29.38 7.12 -11.54
C GLY A 21 28.30 8.19 -11.35
N GLU A 22 27.15 8.01 -12.00
CA GLU A 22 26.00 8.91 -11.90
C GLU A 22 25.41 8.94 -10.49
N LEU A 23 25.29 7.78 -9.84
CA LEU A 23 24.83 7.70 -8.46
C LEU A 23 25.78 8.44 -7.52
N THR A 24 27.10 8.26 -7.67
CA THR A 24 28.09 8.97 -6.84
C THR A 24 27.97 10.49 -6.99
N THR A 25 27.74 10.95 -8.22
CA THR A 25 27.53 12.38 -8.51
C THR A 25 26.24 12.90 -7.87
N THR A 26 25.17 12.12 -7.96
CA THR A 26 23.86 12.44 -7.35
C THR A 26 23.96 12.49 -5.83
N THR A 27 24.59 11.50 -5.20
CA THR A 27 24.79 11.45 -3.74
C THR A 27 25.60 12.65 -3.24
N ARG A 28 26.63 13.11 -3.98
CA ARG A 28 27.37 14.33 -3.63
C ARG A 28 26.50 15.59 -3.68
N ARG A 29 25.61 15.71 -4.66
CA ARG A 29 24.68 16.86 -4.77
C ARG A 29 23.63 16.86 -3.65
N LEU A 30 23.20 15.67 -3.23
CA LEU A 30 22.26 15.51 -2.12
C LEU A 30 22.93 15.79 -0.76
N LEU A 31 24.19 15.37 -0.57
CA LEU A 31 24.99 15.71 0.61
C LEU A 31 25.30 17.21 0.72
N ALA A 32 25.21 17.97 -0.38
CA ALA A 32 25.40 19.42 -0.36
C ALA A 32 24.19 20.19 0.24
N LEU A 33 23.12 19.50 0.62
CA LEU A 33 21.99 20.09 1.35
C LEU A 33 22.33 20.17 2.84
N GLN A 34 22.13 21.33 3.45
CA GLN A 34 22.41 21.54 4.88
C GLN A 34 21.49 20.69 5.78
N GLU A 35 20.39 20.20 5.23
CA GLU A 35 19.39 19.42 5.95
C GLU A 35 19.73 17.92 6.07
N VAL A 36 20.74 17.43 5.33
CA VAL A 36 21.09 16.00 5.21
C VAL A 36 22.44 15.72 5.90
N ASP A 37 22.43 14.88 6.95
CA ASP A 37 23.65 14.52 7.67
C ASP A 37 24.42 13.37 6.98
N HIS A 38 23.69 12.33 6.59
CA HIS A 38 24.28 11.11 6.01
C HIS A 38 23.38 10.55 4.91
N ILE A 39 24.00 9.91 3.92
CA ILE A 39 23.30 9.18 2.86
C ILE A 39 23.82 7.75 2.80
N LEU A 40 22.92 6.78 2.94
CA LEU A 40 23.19 5.38 2.65
C LEU A 40 22.63 5.06 1.26
N ALA A 41 23.51 4.81 0.29
CA ALA A 41 23.14 4.43 -1.05
C ALA A 41 23.33 2.92 -1.24
N ARG A 42 22.28 2.20 -1.63
CA ARG A 42 22.34 0.78 -1.99
C ARG A 42 21.87 0.61 -3.42
N ILE A 43 22.73 0.03 -4.26
CA ILE A 43 22.35 -0.48 -5.58
C ILE A 43 21.99 -1.95 -5.39
N ILE A 44 20.83 -2.34 -5.91
CA ILE A 44 20.40 -3.74 -5.94
C ILE A 44 20.40 -4.15 -7.41
N ASP A 45 21.36 -5.00 -7.78
CA ASP A 45 21.39 -5.65 -9.09
C ASP A 45 20.44 -6.86 -9.06
N PRO A 46 19.42 -6.91 -9.94
CA PRO A 46 18.53 -8.07 -10.03
C PRO A 46 19.27 -9.38 -10.37
N ARG A 47 20.47 -9.32 -10.95
CA ARG A 47 21.30 -10.50 -11.28
C ARG A 47 22.01 -11.10 -10.06
N GLU A 48 22.28 -10.30 -9.03
CA GLU A 48 22.98 -10.73 -7.80
C GLU A 48 22.02 -11.21 -6.70
N ALA A 49 20.70 -11.05 -6.89
CA ALA A 49 19.67 -11.36 -5.89
C ALA A 49 19.43 -12.87 -5.62
N ILE A 50 20.38 -13.74 -5.97
CA ILE A 50 20.25 -15.20 -5.94
C ILE A 50 20.55 -15.78 -4.54
N THR A 51 21.05 -14.99 -3.59
CA THR A 51 21.40 -15.49 -2.24
C THR A 51 20.80 -14.65 -1.10
N GLY A 52 19.67 -15.14 -0.57
CA GLY A 52 19.12 -14.83 0.77
C GLY A 52 18.06 -13.72 0.83
N ALA A 53 16.97 -13.97 1.60
CA ALA A 53 15.90 -13.09 2.15
C ALA A 53 15.26 -11.96 1.30
N VAL A 54 15.83 -11.65 0.14
CA VAL A 54 15.41 -10.62 -0.83
C VAL A 54 14.94 -11.33 -2.12
N GLU A 55 14.52 -12.60 -2.03
CA GLU A 55 14.02 -13.38 -3.17
C GLU A 55 12.67 -12.87 -3.72
N SER A 56 11.98 -12.01 -2.98
CA SER A 56 10.62 -11.57 -3.34
C SER A 56 10.54 -10.15 -3.92
N ALA A 57 11.57 -9.29 -3.71
CA ALA A 57 11.46 -7.85 -3.97
C ALA A 57 12.09 -7.38 -5.31
N THR A 58 12.99 -8.17 -5.89
CA THR A 58 13.80 -7.81 -7.08
C THR A 58 13.25 -8.37 -8.39
N GLN A 59 11.98 -8.78 -8.43
CA GLN A 59 11.45 -9.51 -9.57
C GLN A 59 11.23 -8.64 -10.83
N THR A 60 11.55 -7.34 -10.85
CA THR A 60 11.50 -6.56 -12.09
C THR A 60 12.82 -6.73 -12.85
N ALA A 61 12.92 -7.83 -13.58
CA ALA A 61 14.05 -8.06 -14.49
C ALA A 61 14.18 -6.85 -15.44
N GLY A 62 15.41 -6.40 -15.68
CA GLY A 62 15.65 -5.27 -16.59
C GLY A 62 15.77 -3.90 -15.93
N LEU A 63 15.59 -3.76 -14.61
CA LEU A 63 15.79 -2.50 -13.87
C LEU A 63 16.75 -2.68 -12.68
N TYR A 64 17.68 -1.74 -12.51
CA TYR A 64 18.42 -1.52 -11.28
C TYR A 64 17.54 -0.80 -10.26
N HIS A 65 17.52 -1.29 -9.02
CA HIS A 65 16.85 -0.62 -7.91
C HIS A 65 17.87 0.13 -7.06
N LEU A 66 17.68 1.43 -6.90
CA LEU A 66 18.51 2.31 -6.08
C LEU A 66 17.72 2.71 -4.84
N ASN A 67 18.24 2.41 -3.65
CA ASN A 67 17.68 2.89 -2.39
C ASN A 67 18.67 3.89 -1.75
N LEU A 68 18.21 5.12 -1.50
CA LEU A 68 18.96 6.15 -0.79
C LEU A 68 18.24 6.47 0.52
N ILE A 69 18.86 6.17 1.66
CA ILE A 69 18.36 6.57 2.97
C ILE A 69 19.06 7.88 3.37
N LEU A 70 18.30 8.96 3.45
CA LEU A 70 18.72 10.28 3.90
C LEU A 70 18.43 10.42 5.39
N LEU A 71 19.46 10.63 6.20
CA LEU A 71 19.31 10.96 7.62
C LEU A 71 19.26 12.49 7.77
N LEU A 72 18.14 13.02 8.28
CA LEU A 72 17.92 14.46 8.42
C LEU A 72 18.26 14.99 9.81
N HIS A 73 18.62 16.26 9.86
CA HIS A 73 18.80 17.03 11.09
C HIS A 73 17.51 17.09 11.94
N GLN A 74 17.63 17.10 13.28
CA GLN A 74 16.50 16.95 14.22
C GLN A 74 15.41 18.04 14.13
N LYS A 75 15.66 19.18 13.49
CA LYS A 75 14.72 20.32 13.40
C LYS A 75 14.03 20.48 12.04
N THR A 76 14.28 19.61 11.07
CA THR A 76 13.78 19.82 9.70
C THR A 76 12.46 19.10 9.46
N ASP A 77 11.48 19.82 8.87
CA ASP A 77 10.23 19.22 8.40
C ASP A 77 10.41 18.63 7.00
N ALA A 78 10.09 17.34 6.87
CA ALA A 78 10.11 16.57 5.62
C ALA A 78 8.86 16.88 4.74
N GLY A 79 8.49 18.15 4.64
CA GLY A 79 7.31 18.61 3.90
C GLY A 79 7.48 18.61 2.38
N GLU A 80 6.44 19.00 1.64
CA GLU A 80 6.43 19.07 0.17
C GLU A 80 7.60 19.87 -0.42
N ILE A 81 7.98 20.99 0.20
CA ILE A 81 9.08 21.86 -0.26
C ILE A 81 10.42 21.11 -0.30
N PHE A 82 10.67 20.21 0.67
CA PHE A 82 11.87 19.38 0.68
C PHE A 82 11.83 18.32 -0.43
N ARG A 83 10.64 17.77 -0.71
CA ARG A 83 10.43 16.81 -1.81
C ARG A 83 10.66 17.45 -3.19
N THR A 84 10.19 18.67 -3.41
CA THR A 84 10.44 19.41 -4.66
C THR A 84 11.92 19.71 -4.85
N LYS A 85 12.62 20.18 -3.80
CA LYS A 85 14.08 20.40 -3.83
C LYS A 85 14.87 19.13 -4.10
N LEU A 86 14.41 17.97 -3.60
CA LEU A 86 15.01 16.67 -3.88
C LEU A 86 14.80 16.26 -5.34
N GLN A 87 13.58 16.41 -5.86
CA GLN A 87 13.26 16.06 -7.26
C GLN A 87 14.08 16.88 -8.26
N GLU A 88 14.24 18.18 -8.05
CA GLU A 88 15.02 19.06 -8.94
C GLU A 88 16.52 18.71 -9.01
N ARG A 89 17.07 18.07 -7.97
CA ARG A 89 18.51 17.75 -7.88
C ARG A 89 18.86 16.33 -8.31
N ILE A 90 17.87 15.48 -8.57
CA ILE A 90 18.05 14.12 -9.07
C ILE A 90 18.06 14.16 -10.61
N THR A 91 19.24 14.13 -11.22
CA THR A 91 19.45 14.12 -12.68
C THR A 91 19.80 12.72 -13.21
N LEU A 92 19.34 11.66 -12.57
CA LEU A 92 19.47 10.32 -13.13
C LEU A 92 18.41 10.13 -14.23
N PRO A 93 18.69 9.41 -15.33
CA PRO A 93 17.67 8.97 -16.28
C PRO A 93 16.82 7.89 -15.60
N THR A 94 15.93 8.31 -14.71
CA THR A 94 15.10 7.44 -13.89
C THR A 94 13.74 7.25 -14.55
N THR A 95 13.29 6.00 -14.59
CA THR A 95 11.96 5.69 -15.11
C THR A 95 10.90 6.01 -14.06
N HIS A 96 11.20 5.81 -12.77
CA HIS A 96 10.33 6.18 -11.65
C HIS A 96 11.15 6.58 -10.41
N LEU A 97 10.77 7.71 -9.79
CA LEU A 97 11.29 8.22 -8.51
C LEU A 97 10.14 8.22 -7.49
N THR A 98 10.32 7.49 -6.38
CA THR A 98 9.38 7.49 -5.25
C THR A 98 10.08 8.00 -4.01
N ILE A 99 9.45 8.94 -3.30
CA ILE A 99 9.97 9.55 -2.07
C ILE A 99 9.02 9.20 -0.92
N SER A 100 9.47 8.34 0.00
CA SER A 100 8.64 7.86 1.11
C SER A 100 9.35 8.06 2.45
N PRO A 101 8.61 8.25 3.56
CA PRO A 101 9.17 8.17 4.91
C PRO A 101 9.88 6.82 5.14
N ALA A 102 10.93 6.82 5.95
CA ALA A 102 11.67 5.59 6.25
C ALA A 102 10.79 4.51 6.89
N GLY A 103 10.96 3.26 6.43
CA GLY A 103 10.19 2.10 6.88
C GLY A 103 8.93 1.81 6.05
N GLN A 104 8.39 2.78 5.30
CA GLN A 104 7.29 2.53 4.36
C GLN A 104 7.77 1.83 3.08
N LEU A 105 9.00 2.13 2.64
CA LEU A 105 9.52 1.53 1.41
C LEU A 105 9.70 0.01 1.54
N GLN A 106 9.95 -0.56 2.72
CA GLN A 106 10.13 -2.02 2.83
C GLN A 106 8.86 -2.77 2.38
N GLN A 107 7.68 -2.18 2.58
CA GLN A 107 6.40 -2.73 2.12
C GLN A 107 6.10 -2.39 0.64
N GLU A 108 6.49 -1.19 0.17
CA GLU A 108 6.42 -0.80 -1.26
C GLU A 108 7.46 -1.53 -2.14
N PHE A 109 8.59 -1.96 -1.59
CA PHE A 109 9.61 -2.76 -2.27
C PHE A 109 9.15 -4.19 -2.50
N LEU A 110 8.38 -4.75 -1.55
CA LEU A 110 7.80 -6.09 -1.66
C LEU A 110 6.54 -6.10 -2.55
N SER A 111 5.92 -4.94 -2.76
CA SER A 111 4.67 -4.81 -3.50
C SER A 111 4.92 -4.26 -4.90
N ARG A 112 4.58 -5.02 -5.95
CA ARG A 112 4.51 -4.49 -7.32
C ARG A 112 3.38 -3.48 -7.49
N ASP A 113 2.34 -3.64 -6.69
CA ASP A 113 1.21 -2.75 -6.62
C ASP A 113 1.59 -1.52 -5.76
N ARG A 114 2.22 -0.51 -6.40
CA ARG A 114 2.84 0.64 -5.70
C ARG A 114 1.93 1.86 -5.62
N LYS A 115 1.04 2.03 -6.58
CA LYS A 115 0.14 3.19 -6.62
C LYS A 115 -1.20 2.87 -5.97
N ASN A 116 -1.93 3.91 -5.60
CA ASN A 116 -3.20 3.73 -4.89
C ASN A 116 -4.37 3.31 -5.81
N PHE A 117 -4.25 3.48 -7.13
CA PHE A 117 -5.22 3.01 -8.12
C PHE A 117 -4.55 2.03 -9.10
N ILE A 118 -5.02 0.77 -9.12
CA ILE A 118 -4.39 -0.30 -9.90
C ILE A 118 -5.44 -1.17 -10.60
N VAL A 119 -5.26 -1.38 -11.90
CA VAL A 119 -6.08 -2.26 -12.72
C VAL A 119 -5.22 -3.42 -13.21
N HIS A 120 -5.57 -4.64 -12.81
CA HIS A 120 -5.00 -5.89 -13.33
C HIS A 120 -5.78 -6.38 -14.54
N LEU A 121 -5.10 -6.48 -15.67
CA LEU A 121 -5.60 -7.05 -16.92
C LEU A 121 -5.09 -8.48 -17.03
N SER A 122 -5.97 -9.46 -16.86
CA SER A 122 -5.61 -10.88 -16.91
C SER A 122 -6.01 -11.51 -18.24
N GLY A 123 -5.09 -12.22 -18.90
CA GLY A 123 -5.36 -12.87 -20.18
C GLY A 123 -4.18 -13.70 -20.67
N GLU A 124 -4.38 -14.49 -21.73
CA GLU A 124 -3.30 -15.34 -22.29
C GLU A 124 -2.52 -14.63 -23.40
N ASN A 125 -3.19 -13.81 -24.21
CA ASN A 125 -2.58 -13.15 -25.36
C ASN A 125 -1.94 -11.80 -24.97
N PRO A 126 -0.60 -11.65 -25.08
CA PRO A 126 0.07 -10.42 -24.70
C PRO A 126 -0.28 -9.21 -25.57
N GLY A 127 -0.55 -9.41 -26.86
CA GLY A 127 -0.91 -8.31 -27.77
C GLY A 127 -2.27 -7.71 -27.42
N VAL A 128 -3.25 -8.57 -27.10
CA VAL A 128 -4.58 -8.12 -26.67
C VAL A 128 -4.51 -7.44 -25.30
N LEU A 129 -3.68 -7.94 -24.37
CA LEU A 129 -3.45 -7.28 -23.09
C LEU A 129 -2.83 -5.89 -23.24
N ALA A 130 -1.83 -5.73 -24.11
CA ALA A 130 -1.18 -4.45 -24.36
C ALA A 130 -2.15 -3.42 -24.96
N ALA A 131 -2.89 -3.79 -26.01
CA ALA A 131 -3.91 -2.93 -26.61
C ALA A 131 -4.99 -2.54 -25.60
N ARG A 132 -5.35 -3.46 -24.69
CA ARG A 132 -6.32 -3.18 -23.63
C ARG A 132 -5.77 -2.26 -22.55
N ALA A 133 -4.49 -2.41 -22.17
CA ALA A 133 -3.84 -1.47 -21.27
C ALA A 133 -3.81 -0.06 -21.84
N GLU A 134 -3.55 0.11 -23.13
CA GLU A 134 -3.61 1.43 -23.77
C GLU A 134 -5.00 2.06 -23.67
N GLN A 135 -6.07 1.26 -23.85
CA GLN A 135 -7.44 1.76 -23.66
C GLN A 135 -7.72 2.18 -22.22
N VAL A 136 -7.24 1.41 -21.23
CA VAL A 136 -7.36 1.77 -19.80
C VAL A 136 -6.56 3.04 -19.49
N THR A 137 -5.34 3.15 -20.00
CA THR A 137 -4.50 4.34 -19.86
C THR A 137 -5.18 5.56 -20.48
N ALA A 138 -5.76 5.44 -21.67
CA ALA A 138 -6.53 6.50 -22.32
C ALA A 138 -7.76 6.91 -21.48
N PHE A 139 -8.49 5.96 -20.91
CA PHE A 139 -9.58 6.25 -19.99
C PHE A 139 -9.10 7.01 -18.74
N LEU A 140 -7.97 6.61 -18.15
CA LEU A 140 -7.41 7.32 -17.00
C LEU A 140 -7.02 8.76 -17.32
N HIS A 141 -6.59 9.06 -18.54
CA HIS A 141 -6.35 10.44 -18.99
C HIS A 141 -7.63 11.28 -19.14
N THR A 142 -8.80 10.67 -19.30
CA THR A 142 -10.08 11.41 -19.36
C THR A 142 -10.61 11.80 -17.99
N LEU A 143 -10.14 11.14 -16.93
CA LEU A 143 -10.52 11.44 -15.56
C LEU A 143 -9.73 12.65 -15.04
N SER A 144 -10.39 13.56 -14.33
CA SER A 144 -9.70 14.66 -13.64
C SER A 144 -9.09 14.14 -12.33
N GLY A 145 -7.76 14.16 -12.19
CA GLY A 145 -7.05 13.85 -10.95
C GLY A 145 -6.03 12.71 -10.95
N PRO A 146 -6.11 11.66 -11.80
CA PRO A 146 -5.05 10.66 -11.87
C PRO A 146 -3.74 11.28 -12.37
N GLU A 147 -2.69 11.13 -11.57
CA GLU A 147 -1.33 11.54 -11.90
C GLU A 147 -0.45 10.29 -12.07
N ASN A 148 0.72 10.48 -12.70
CA ASN A 148 1.71 9.42 -12.89
C ASN A 148 1.11 8.11 -13.42
N ILE A 149 0.41 8.11 -14.55
CA ILE A 149 -0.10 6.84 -15.09
C ILE A 149 1.07 6.02 -15.63
N SER A 150 1.18 4.76 -15.21
CA SER A 150 2.22 3.84 -15.68
C SER A 150 1.64 2.46 -15.92
N THR A 151 2.03 1.85 -17.04
CA THR A 151 1.74 0.45 -17.33
C THR A 151 2.95 -0.39 -16.96
N GLU A 152 2.82 -1.25 -15.95
CA GLU A 152 3.86 -2.22 -15.64
C GLU A 152 3.72 -3.42 -16.59
N SER A 153 4.48 -3.37 -17.68
CA SER A 153 4.55 -4.44 -18.68
C SER A 153 5.71 -5.41 -18.51
N GLY A 154 6.44 -5.31 -17.39
CA GLY A 154 7.72 -6.00 -17.21
C GLY A 154 8.83 -5.46 -18.10
N GLY A 155 8.57 -4.42 -18.91
CA GLY A 155 9.51 -3.83 -19.84
C GLY A 155 9.89 -4.77 -20.99
N THR A 156 10.44 -4.19 -22.06
CA THR A 156 11.11 -4.97 -23.11
C THR A 156 12.61 -4.75 -23.01
N ILE A 157 13.35 -5.85 -23.01
CA ILE A 157 14.81 -5.83 -23.09
C ILE A 157 15.26 -6.26 -24.47
N PRO A 158 16.23 -5.56 -25.07
CA PRO A 158 16.85 -6.00 -26.31
C PRO A 158 17.52 -7.34 -26.03
N THR A 159 17.06 -8.38 -26.71
CA THR A 159 17.52 -9.76 -26.55
C THR A 159 18.04 -10.26 -27.88
N LEU A 160 19.27 -10.75 -27.86
CA LEU A 160 19.85 -11.46 -28.99
C LEU A 160 19.34 -12.90 -28.96
N SER A 161 18.41 -13.21 -29.87
CA SER A 161 17.89 -14.55 -30.05
C SER A 161 18.79 -15.33 -31.01
N LEU A 162 19.40 -16.37 -30.48
CA LEU A 162 20.22 -17.33 -31.22
C LEU A 162 19.32 -18.49 -31.66
N GLN A 163 18.81 -18.45 -32.89
CA GLN A 163 17.96 -19.52 -33.44
C GLN A 163 18.82 -20.57 -34.16
N PRO A 164 18.88 -21.82 -33.66
CA PRO A 164 19.67 -22.85 -34.29
C PRO A 164 19.09 -23.24 -35.65
N ASP A 165 19.92 -23.29 -36.69
CA ASP A 165 19.51 -23.81 -37.99
C ASP A 165 19.55 -25.35 -37.96
N ALA A 166 18.37 -25.96 -37.98
CA ALA A 166 18.21 -27.41 -37.90
C ALA A 166 18.93 -28.15 -39.04
N TRP A 167 19.07 -27.55 -40.22
CA TRP A 167 19.76 -28.18 -41.35
C TRP A 167 21.28 -28.13 -41.17
N SER A 168 21.83 -26.95 -40.84
CA SER A 168 23.27 -26.79 -40.58
C SER A 168 23.74 -27.63 -39.39
N LEU A 169 22.95 -27.72 -38.31
CA LEU A 169 23.25 -28.58 -37.16
C LEU A 169 23.37 -30.07 -37.55
N ARG A 170 22.42 -30.58 -38.34
CA ARG A 170 22.42 -31.98 -38.78
C ARG A 170 23.61 -32.28 -39.69
N ARG A 171 23.94 -31.36 -40.61
CA ARG A 171 25.08 -31.51 -41.53
C ARG A 171 26.41 -31.66 -40.80
N HIS A 172 26.56 -30.95 -39.68
CA HIS A 172 27.80 -30.96 -38.88
C HIS A 172 27.74 -31.91 -37.68
N GLY A 173 26.67 -32.70 -37.52
CA GLY A 173 26.53 -33.65 -36.42
C GLY A 173 26.42 -32.99 -35.03
N VAL A 174 26.02 -31.73 -34.95
CA VAL A 174 25.94 -30.97 -33.70
C VAL A 174 24.53 -31.06 -33.12
N SER A 175 24.41 -31.50 -31.86
CA SER A 175 23.13 -31.52 -31.15
C SER A 175 22.73 -30.11 -30.67
N PRO A 176 21.45 -29.71 -30.76
CA PRO A 176 20.95 -28.48 -30.14
C PRO A 176 21.25 -28.38 -28.64
N SER A 177 21.21 -29.50 -27.91
CA SER A 177 21.50 -29.52 -26.47
C SER A 177 22.97 -29.27 -26.16
N PHE A 178 23.87 -29.80 -26.98
CA PHE A 178 25.30 -29.54 -26.88
C PHE A 178 25.60 -28.07 -27.14
N LEU A 179 24.98 -27.48 -28.16
CA LEU A 179 25.10 -26.06 -28.47
C LEU A 179 24.60 -25.17 -27.33
N ALA A 180 23.44 -25.49 -26.76
CA ALA A 180 22.89 -24.77 -25.62
C ALA A 180 23.81 -24.83 -24.39
N ASN A 181 24.39 -26.01 -24.10
CA ASN A 181 25.34 -26.18 -23.02
C ASN A 181 26.65 -25.41 -23.25
N LEU A 182 27.18 -25.45 -24.47
CA LEU A 182 28.38 -24.68 -24.84
C LEU A 182 28.15 -23.18 -24.63
N LEU A 183 27.02 -22.65 -25.11
CA LEU A 183 26.65 -21.25 -24.93
C LEU A 183 26.44 -20.89 -23.46
N GLY A 184 25.76 -21.74 -22.69
CA GLY A 184 25.56 -21.54 -21.26
C GLY A 184 26.86 -21.47 -20.48
N GLN A 185 27.80 -22.39 -20.79
CA GLN A 185 29.12 -22.40 -20.15
C GLN A 185 29.97 -21.19 -20.51
N GLN A 186 29.87 -20.67 -21.74
CA GLN A 186 30.67 -19.52 -22.21
C GLN A 186 30.10 -18.16 -21.77
N THR A 187 28.79 -18.09 -21.52
CA THR A 187 28.11 -16.82 -21.17
C THR A 187 27.94 -16.64 -19.66
N GLN A 188 28.00 -17.70 -18.87
CA GLN A 188 27.86 -17.65 -17.41
C GLN A 188 29.17 -18.02 -16.72
N PRO A 189 29.51 -17.37 -15.59
CA PRO A 189 30.61 -17.81 -14.73
C PRO A 189 30.38 -19.26 -14.28
N LEU A 190 31.36 -20.14 -14.49
CA LEU A 190 31.27 -21.52 -14.03
C LEU A 190 31.80 -21.62 -12.60
N GLN A 191 30.97 -22.00 -11.63
CA GLN A 191 31.43 -22.24 -10.26
C GLN A 191 32.25 -23.53 -10.21
N MET A 192 33.54 -23.43 -9.92
CA MET A 192 34.47 -24.56 -9.87
C MET A 192 34.46 -25.26 -8.51
N GLY A 193 33.94 -24.59 -7.48
CA GLY A 193 33.84 -25.11 -6.12
C GLY A 193 33.92 -23.99 -5.11
N ASP A 194 34.13 -24.37 -3.85
CA ASP A 194 34.18 -23.44 -2.74
C ASP A 194 35.53 -23.55 -2.04
N TRP A 195 36.24 -22.43 -1.97
CA TRP A 195 37.45 -22.30 -1.18
C TRP A 195 37.08 -22.02 0.27
N HIS A 196 37.60 -22.85 1.18
CA HIS A 196 37.32 -22.73 2.60
C HIS A 196 38.49 -22.03 3.30
N ASN A 197 38.19 -20.91 3.97
CA ASN A 197 39.13 -20.22 4.84
C ASN A 197 38.54 -20.12 6.24
N GLY A 198 38.88 -21.08 7.10
CA GLY A 198 38.26 -21.27 8.41
C GLY A 198 36.75 -21.57 8.27
N ALA A 199 35.92 -20.79 8.96
CA ALA A 199 34.46 -20.88 8.86
C ALA A 199 33.88 -20.16 7.63
N ARG A 200 34.70 -19.44 6.84
CA ARG A 200 34.22 -18.73 5.65
C ARG A 200 34.33 -19.60 4.42
N LYS A 201 33.20 -19.74 3.71
CA LYS A 201 33.08 -20.46 2.45
C LYS A 201 33.03 -19.43 1.32
N ILE A 202 34.04 -19.43 0.45
CA ILE A 202 34.19 -18.47 -0.64
C ILE A 202 34.02 -19.21 -1.97
N PRO A 203 32.96 -18.95 -2.76
CA PRO A 203 32.77 -19.60 -4.05
C PRO A 203 33.85 -19.13 -5.03
N VAL A 204 34.45 -20.08 -5.75
CA VAL A 204 35.46 -19.84 -6.79
C VAL A 204 34.80 -20.02 -8.14
N PHE A 205 34.80 -18.96 -8.95
CA PHE A 205 34.26 -18.97 -10.30
C PHE A 205 35.38 -18.95 -11.33
N LEU A 206 35.28 -19.80 -12.34
CA LEU A 206 36.00 -19.63 -13.59
C LEU A 206 35.24 -18.60 -14.41
N LEU A 207 35.84 -17.41 -14.52
CA LEU A 207 35.41 -16.39 -15.45
C LEU A 207 36.15 -16.64 -16.75
N TRP A 208 35.42 -16.90 -17.82
CA TRP A 208 35.99 -16.66 -19.15
C TRP A 208 36.36 -15.19 -19.21
N GLU A 209 37.48 -14.85 -19.85
CA GLU A 209 37.84 -13.47 -20.12
C GLU A 209 36.66 -12.83 -20.84
N THR A 210 35.83 -12.10 -20.09
CA THR A 210 34.45 -11.88 -20.49
C THR A 210 34.44 -10.85 -21.60
N PRO A 211 33.70 -11.09 -22.69
CA PRO A 211 33.69 -10.29 -23.90
C PRO A 211 32.92 -8.96 -23.75
N GLU A 212 32.92 -8.33 -22.59
CA GLU A 212 32.53 -6.91 -22.51
C GLU A 212 33.41 -6.05 -23.43
N SER A 213 34.62 -6.52 -23.77
CA SER A 213 35.55 -5.87 -24.69
C SER A 213 35.52 -6.37 -26.15
N LYS A 214 34.86 -7.48 -26.48
CA LYS A 214 34.95 -8.11 -27.83
C LYS A 214 33.64 -8.33 -28.58
N GLY A 215 32.48 -8.02 -27.99
CA GLY A 215 31.20 -7.97 -28.70
C GLY A 215 30.66 -9.32 -29.21
N LEU A 216 29.46 -9.27 -29.78
CA LEU A 216 28.73 -10.43 -30.33
C LEU A 216 29.51 -11.19 -31.42
N GLU A 217 30.34 -10.48 -32.17
CA GLU A 217 31.12 -11.01 -33.29
C GLU A 217 32.12 -12.08 -32.84
N HIS A 218 32.75 -11.90 -31.68
CA HIS A 218 33.69 -12.86 -31.14
C HIS A 218 32.99 -14.16 -30.71
N LEU A 219 31.80 -14.05 -30.13
CA LEU A 219 30.97 -15.20 -29.74
C LEU A 219 30.58 -16.01 -31.00
N LEU A 220 30.25 -15.32 -32.09
CA LEU A 220 29.90 -15.94 -33.38
C LEU A 220 31.07 -16.58 -34.13
N SER A 221 32.30 -16.17 -33.81
CA SER A 221 33.53 -16.74 -34.39
C SER A 221 34.02 -17.99 -33.67
N TYR A 222 33.44 -18.33 -32.51
CA TYR A 222 33.91 -19.42 -31.68
C TYR A 222 33.65 -20.79 -32.35
N PRO A 223 34.67 -21.68 -32.42
CA PRO A 223 34.50 -23.03 -32.96
C PRO A 223 33.68 -23.89 -32.01
N THR A 224 32.67 -24.60 -32.52
CA THR A 224 31.78 -25.40 -31.66
C THR A 224 32.32 -26.77 -31.30
N GLY A 225 33.62 -27.05 -31.49
CA GLY A 225 34.17 -28.38 -31.27
C GLY A 225 35.69 -28.42 -31.22
N ILE A 226 36.20 -29.59 -30.88
CA ILE A 226 37.63 -29.87 -30.67
C ILE A 226 38.31 -30.23 -32.00
N HIS A 227 37.53 -30.58 -33.04
CA HIS A 227 38.09 -30.96 -34.34
C HIS A 227 38.51 -29.72 -35.16
N PRO A 228 39.59 -29.82 -35.96
CA PRO A 228 40.08 -28.71 -36.80
C PRO A 228 39.05 -28.16 -37.80
N PHE A 229 37.99 -28.91 -38.10
CA PHE A 229 36.92 -28.55 -39.04
C PHE A 229 35.59 -28.26 -38.34
N SER A 230 35.60 -27.96 -37.05
CA SER A 230 34.37 -27.62 -36.33
C SER A 230 33.82 -26.31 -36.88
N PRO A 231 32.53 -26.24 -37.27
CA PRO A 231 31.94 -25.02 -37.77
C PRO A 231 31.94 -23.94 -36.68
N ALA A 232 32.06 -22.68 -37.10
CA ALA A 232 31.88 -21.55 -36.20
C ALA A 232 30.40 -21.41 -35.82
N LEU A 233 30.13 -20.82 -34.65
CA LEU A 233 28.77 -20.61 -34.18
C LEU A 233 27.88 -19.85 -35.19
N SER A 234 28.45 -18.86 -35.89
CA SER A 234 27.80 -18.10 -36.98
C SER A 234 27.23 -18.97 -38.10
N GLN A 235 27.81 -20.15 -38.34
CA GLN A 235 27.36 -21.08 -39.39
C GLN A 235 26.23 -22.01 -38.92
N LEU A 236 26.03 -22.14 -37.61
CA LEU A 236 25.03 -23.03 -37.00
C LEU A 236 23.79 -22.29 -36.50
N VAL A 237 23.89 -20.97 -36.31
CA VAL A 237 22.87 -20.17 -35.64
C VAL A 237 22.56 -18.92 -36.43
N ARG A 238 21.26 -18.63 -36.58
CA ARG A 238 20.78 -17.34 -37.04
C ARG A 238 20.60 -16.41 -35.85
N VAL A 239 21.26 -15.26 -35.90
CA VAL A 239 21.17 -14.23 -34.88
C VAL A 239 20.07 -13.25 -35.26
N GLU A 240 19.11 -13.06 -34.36
CA GLU A 240 18.07 -12.05 -34.52
C GLU A 240 18.02 -11.16 -33.28
N SER A 241 18.09 -9.85 -33.49
CA SER A 241 17.80 -8.89 -32.42
C SER A 241 16.29 -8.77 -32.29
N ARG A 242 15.75 -9.16 -31.13
CA ARG A 242 14.32 -9.06 -30.83
C ARG A 242 14.15 -8.36 -29.48
N GLN A 243 13.03 -7.68 -29.31
CA GLN A 243 12.61 -7.16 -28.01
C GLN A 243 11.86 -8.29 -27.29
N SER A 244 12.40 -8.77 -26.17
CA SER A 244 11.72 -9.74 -25.31
C SER A 244 11.21 -9.07 -24.06
N VAL A 245 10.14 -9.61 -23.48
CA VAL A 245 9.60 -9.14 -22.21
C VAL A 245 10.60 -9.53 -21.12
N ALA A 246 11.03 -8.57 -20.29
CA ALA A 246 12.00 -8.87 -19.26
C ALA A 246 11.39 -9.70 -18.13
N ASP A 247 10.12 -9.44 -17.78
CA ASP A 247 9.40 -10.17 -16.75
C ASP A 247 7.94 -10.50 -17.11
N ILE A 248 7.48 -11.70 -16.74
CA ILE A 248 6.10 -12.16 -16.98
C ILE A 248 5.38 -12.37 -15.65
N VAL A 249 4.57 -11.38 -15.28
CA VAL A 249 3.73 -11.43 -14.09
C VAL A 249 2.58 -12.39 -14.29
N ARG A 250 2.34 -13.25 -13.32
CA ARG A 250 1.15 -14.12 -13.29
C ARG A 250 0.44 -14.05 -11.95
N VAL A 251 -0.87 -13.93 -11.99
CA VAL A 251 -1.75 -14.04 -10.82
C VAL A 251 -2.76 -15.14 -11.11
N ASN A 252 -2.91 -16.10 -10.17
CA ASN A 252 -3.79 -17.26 -10.36
C ASN A 252 -3.54 -18.00 -11.69
N ARG A 253 -2.27 -18.18 -12.05
CA ARG A 253 -1.79 -18.82 -13.31
C ARG A 253 -2.09 -18.08 -14.62
N LYS A 254 -2.82 -16.96 -14.60
CA LYS A 254 -3.05 -16.10 -15.77
C LYS A 254 -1.97 -15.03 -15.86
N ARG A 255 -1.52 -14.67 -17.06
CA ARG A 255 -0.62 -13.53 -17.26
C ARG A 255 -1.39 -12.24 -16.93
N VAL A 256 -0.75 -11.35 -16.19
CA VAL A 256 -1.32 -10.08 -15.76
C VAL A 256 -0.48 -8.93 -16.26
N LEU A 257 -1.18 -7.89 -16.72
CA LEU A 257 -0.61 -6.58 -17.04
C LEU A 257 -1.26 -5.54 -16.14
N SER A 258 -0.46 -4.78 -15.40
CA SER A 258 -0.97 -3.85 -14.38
C SER A 258 -0.91 -2.41 -14.89
N VAL A 259 -2.04 -1.72 -14.93
CA VAL A 259 -2.09 -0.27 -15.16
C VAL A 259 -2.27 0.42 -13.82
N GLN A 260 -1.34 1.28 -13.45
CA GLN A 260 -1.28 1.94 -12.14
C GLN A 260 -1.30 3.45 -12.28
N SER A 261 -1.94 4.16 -11.34
CA SER A 261 -1.96 5.62 -11.27
C SER A 261 -2.12 6.11 -9.84
N ASP A 262 -1.59 7.30 -9.56
CA ASP A 262 -1.77 7.99 -8.28
C ASP A 262 -3.01 8.89 -8.37
N VAL A 263 -4.06 8.53 -7.64
CA VAL A 263 -5.30 9.31 -7.58
C VAL A 263 -5.42 9.96 -6.19
N PRO A 264 -5.69 11.28 -6.10
CA PRO A 264 -5.90 11.94 -4.81
C PRO A 264 -6.97 11.23 -3.96
N ALA A 265 -6.72 11.11 -2.64
CA ALA A 265 -7.57 10.32 -1.74
C ALA A 265 -9.06 10.70 -1.79
N HIS A 266 -9.38 11.99 -1.96
CA HIS A 266 -10.75 12.49 -2.04
C HIS A 266 -11.49 12.10 -3.35
N ARG A 267 -10.75 11.74 -4.41
CA ARG A 267 -11.28 11.32 -5.72
C ARG A 267 -11.19 9.81 -5.95
N LEU A 268 -10.38 9.10 -5.18
CA LEU A 268 -10.10 7.68 -5.35
C LEU A 268 -11.38 6.82 -5.41
N SER A 269 -12.31 7.00 -4.47
CA SER A 269 -13.58 6.25 -4.45
C SER A 269 -14.47 6.56 -5.66
N GLY A 270 -14.45 7.80 -6.16
CA GLY A 270 -15.17 8.19 -7.38
C GLY A 270 -14.55 7.55 -8.61
N ALA A 271 -13.22 7.68 -8.77
CA ALA A 271 -12.48 7.08 -9.87
C ALA A 271 -12.65 5.56 -9.96
N VAL A 272 -12.71 4.86 -8.82
CA VAL A 272 -13.01 3.41 -8.78
C VAL A 272 -14.41 3.10 -9.31
N LYS A 273 -15.43 3.89 -8.94
CA LYS A 273 -16.81 3.71 -9.44
C LYS A 273 -16.91 4.03 -10.94
N ASP A 274 -16.26 5.10 -11.37
CA ASP A 274 -16.24 5.52 -12.78
C ASP A 274 -15.57 4.44 -13.63
N PHE A 275 -14.43 3.91 -13.18
CA PHE A 275 -13.76 2.80 -13.84
C PHE A 275 -14.61 1.53 -13.87
N GLN A 276 -15.28 1.17 -12.77
CA GLN A 276 -16.18 0.00 -12.75
C GLN A 276 -17.31 0.14 -13.77
N THR A 277 -17.90 1.34 -13.88
CA THR A 277 -18.97 1.64 -14.84
C THR A 277 -18.46 1.61 -16.28
N TRP A 278 -17.26 2.12 -16.53
CA TRP A 278 -16.64 2.06 -17.85
C TRP A 278 -16.25 0.62 -18.24
N ALA A 279 -15.73 -0.16 -17.28
CA ALA A 279 -15.24 -1.52 -17.51
C ALA A 279 -16.36 -2.50 -17.88
N THR A 280 -17.55 -2.35 -17.30
CA THR A 280 -18.72 -3.19 -17.66
C THR A 280 -19.16 -2.97 -19.11
N GLY A 281 -19.04 -1.75 -19.63
CA GLY A 281 -19.38 -1.42 -21.02
C GLY A 281 -18.35 -1.85 -22.07
N HIS A 282 -17.12 -2.22 -21.67
CA HIS A 282 -16.02 -2.45 -22.60
C HIS A 282 -15.40 -3.86 -22.48
N THR A 283 -16.20 -4.90 -22.27
CA THR A 283 -15.67 -6.27 -22.13
C THR A 283 -15.04 -6.76 -23.44
N THR A 284 -13.80 -7.28 -23.38
CA THR A 284 -13.12 -7.94 -24.51
C THR A 284 -13.04 -9.44 -24.24
N ALA A 285 -13.31 -10.28 -25.24
CA ALA A 285 -13.22 -11.74 -25.09
C ALA A 285 -11.79 -12.15 -24.68
N GLY A 286 -11.69 -12.95 -23.61
CA GLY A 286 -10.42 -13.50 -23.13
C GLY A 286 -9.57 -12.55 -22.27
N VAL A 287 -10.04 -11.33 -21.96
CA VAL A 287 -9.39 -10.42 -21.01
C VAL A 287 -10.31 -10.10 -19.84
N GLU A 288 -9.84 -10.41 -18.63
CA GLU A 288 -10.54 -10.12 -17.39
C GLU A 288 -9.90 -8.88 -16.73
N MET A 289 -10.70 -7.84 -16.52
CA MET A 289 -10.29 -6.62 -15.82
C MET A 289 -10.65 -6.73 -14.35
N THR A 290 -9.66 -6.72 -13.48
CA THR A 290 -9.88 -6.70 -12.03
C THR A 290 -9.19 -5.49 -11.44
N MET A 291 -9.91 -4.71 -10.63
CA MET A 291 -9.25 -3.70 -9.81
C MET A 291 -8.40 -4.39 -8.75
N ALA A 292 -7.21 -3.89 -8.51
CA ALA A 292 -6.29 -4.41 -7.51
C ALA A 292 -5.71 -3.27 -6.71
N GLY A 293 -4.80 -3.61 -5.80
CA GLY A 293 -4.21 -2.65 -4.89
C GLY A 293 -5.01 -2.35 -3.63
N GLU A 294 -4.43 -1.43 -2.85
CA GLU A 294 -4.87 -1.07 -1.51
C GLU A 294 -6.27 -0.45 -1.50
N SER A 295 -6.65 0.29 -2.56
CA SER A 295 -7.98 0.91 -2.65
C SER A 295 -9.14 -0.08 -2.60
N ARG A 296 -9.04 -1.24 -3.28
CA ARG A 296 -10.08 -2.28 -3.22
C ARG A 296 -10.14 -2.92 -1.83
N ARG A 297 -8.98 -3.13 -1.18
CA ARG A 297 -8.92 -3.64 0.20
C ARG A 297 -9.58 -2.66 1.15
N ILE A 298 -9.18 -1.39 1.10
CA ILE A 298 -9.76 -0.31 1.88
C ILE A 298 -11.28 -0.24 1.68
N ALA A 299 -11.77 -0.23 0.44
CA ALA A 299 -13.21 -0.15 0.14
C ALA A 299 -13.99 -1.36 0.68
N ARG A 300 -13.44 -2.57 0.54
CA ARG A 300 -14.05 -3.78 1.13
C ARG A 300 -14.06 -3.71 2.65
N SER A 301 -12.94 -3.34 3.27
CA SER A 301 -12.84 -3.19 4.72
C SER A 301 -13.81 -2.12 5.25
N PHE A 302 -14.02 -1.01 4.53
CA PHE A 302 -15.04 -0.02 4.89
C PHE A 302 -16.45 -0.62 4.86
N SER A 303 -16.79 -1.42 3.84
CA SER A 303 -18.09 -2.09 3.76
C SER A 303 -18.28 -3.14 4.86
N GLU A 304 -17.25 -3.94 5.13
CA GLU A 304 -17.25 -4.95 6.19
C GLU A 304 -17.38 -4.32 7.58
N LEU A 305 -16.64 -3.24 7.84
CA LEU A 305 -16.74 -2.48 9.09
C LEU A 305 -18.06 -1.73 9.22
N GLY A 306 -18.61 -1.22 8.12
CA GLY A 306 -19.96 -0.64 8.10
C GLY A 306 -21.03 -1.66 8.46
N MET A 307 -20.92 -2.88 7.93
CA MET A 307 -21.79 -4.01 8.32
C MET A 307 -21.58 -4.40 9.79
N ALA A 308 -20.32 -4.47 10.25
CA ALA A 308 -20.00 -4.75 11.65
C ALA A 308 -20.55 -3.67 12.60
N PHE A 309 -20.48 -2.39 12.20
CA PHE A 309 -21.08 -1.27 12.95
C PHE A 309 -22.60 -1.44 13.05
N LEU A 310 -23.28 -1.74 11.96
CA LEU A 310 -24.74 -1.98 11.96
C LEU A 310 -25.10 -3.16 12.88
N LEU A 311 -24.36 -4.27 12.76
CA LEU A 311 -24.55 -5.45 13.60
C LEU A 311 -24.31 -5.14 15.08
N ALA A 312 -23.28 -4.36 15.40
CA ALA A 312 -22.98 -3.94 16.76
C ALA A 312 -24.12 -3.09 17.35
N VAL A 313 -24.65 -2.12 16.60
CA VAL A 313 -25.79 -1.30 17.05
C VAL A 313 -27.04 -2.17 17.30
N VAL A 314 -27.33 -3.12 16.41
CA VAL A 314 -28.46 -4.05 16.59
C VAL A 314 -28.25 -4.96 17.80
N LEU A 315 -27.04 -5.49 17.99
CA LEU A 315 -26.74 -6.35 19.13
C LEU A 315 -26.85 -5.59 20.46
N VAL A 316 -26.30 -4.37 20.51
CA VAL A 316 -26.43 -3.48 21.67
C VAL A 316 -27.91 -3.18 21.93
N TYR A 317 -28.72 -2.93 20.90
CA TYR A 317 -30.17 -2.75 21.06
C TYR A 317 -30.85 -3.95 21.72
N LEU A 318 -30.56 -5.17 21.23
CA LEU A 318 -31.17 -6.38 21.76
C LEU A 318 -30.77 -6.64 23.22
N ILE A 319 -29.49 -6.43 23.56
CA ILE A 319 -29.00 -6.55 24.94
C ILE A 319 -29.71 -5.53 25.84
N LEU A 320 -29.86 -4.28 25.40
CA LEU A 320 -30.56 -3.25 26.16
C LEU A 320 -32.06 -3.54 26.29
N ALA A 321 -32.70 -4.04 25.24
CA ALA A 321 -34.11 -4.43 25.28
C ALA A 321 -34.36 -5.57 26.27
N ALA A 322 -33.45 -6.54 26.34
CA ALA A 322 -33.47 -7.58 27.35
C ALA A 322 -33.21 -7.03 28.77
N GLN A 323 -32.24 -6.11 28.91
CA GLN A 323 -31.86 -5.53 30.20
C GLN A 323 -32.98 -4.67 30.82
N PHE A 324 -33.66 -3.85 30.01
CA PHE A 324 -34.70 -2.94 30.47
C PHE A 324 -36.12 -3.53 30.38
N GLU A 325 -36.26 -4.76 29.89
CA GLU A 325 -37.55 -5.42 29.60
C GLU A 325 -38.52 -4.50 28.81
N SER A 326 -37.96 -3.65 27.95
CA SER A 326 -38.68 -2.58 27.26
C SER A 326 -38.00 -2.24 25.94
N PHE A 327 -38.79 -2.00 24.90
CA PHE A 327 -38.28 -1.63 23.57
C PHE A 327 -38.05 -0.12 23.41
N ILE A 328 -38.56 0.70 24.34
CA ILE A 328 -38.55 2.17 24.26
C ILE A 328 -37.32 2.76 24.95
N HIS A 329 -36.98 2.29 26.15
CA HIS A 329 -35.80 2.77 26.89
C HIS A 329 -34.49 2.57 26.10
N PRO A 330 -34.25 1.41 25.44
CA PRO A 330 -33.11 1.21 24.56
C PRO A 330 -33.07 2.15 23.35
N LEU A 331 -34.23 2.50 22.79
CA LEU A 331 -34.31 3.39 21.64
C LEU A 331 -33.78 4.78 21.99
N ASN A 332 -34.13 5.30 23.18
CA ASN A 332 -33.60 6.57 23.66
C ASN A 332 -32.08 6.55 23.83
N ILE A 333 -31.53 5.42 24.30
CA ILE A 333 -30.09 5.25 24.48
C ILE A 333 -29.38 5.21 23.12
N ILE A 334 -29.90 4.47 22.14
CA ILE A 334 -29.28 4.35 20.80
C ILE A 334 -29.36 5.66 20.01
N LEU A 335 -30.34 6.52 20.27
CA LEU A 335 -30.38 7.85 19.66
C LEU A 335 -29.17 8.73 20.04
N THR A 336 -28.41 8.36 21.07
CA THR A 336 -27.13 9.03 21.39
C THR A 336 -25.98 8.62 20.46
N VAL A 337 -26.08 7.46 19.79
CA VAL A 337 -25.03 6.94 18.89
C VAL A 337 -24.84 7.80 17.63
N PRO A 338 -25.89 8.16 16.86
CA PRO A 338 -25.75 9.08 15.73
C PRO A 338 -25.16 10.44 16.15
N MET A 339 -25.52 10.91 17.35
CA MET A 339 -24.99 12.15 17.90
C MET A 339 -23.49 12.05 18.16
N GLY A 340 -23.01 10.93 18.70
CA GLY A 340 -21.59 10.68 18.87
C GLY A 340 -20.82 10.58 17.56
N LEU A 341 -21.46 10.06 16.52
CA LEU A 341 -20.88 10.01 15.17
C LEU A 341 -20.62 11.41 14.60
N VAL A 342 -21.51 12.37 14.86
CA VAL A 342 -21.30 13.79 14.51
C VAL A 342 -20.08 14.34 15.25
N GLY A 343 -19.98 14.10 16.56
CA GLY A 343 -18.82 14.51 17.36
C GLY A 343 -17.50 13.89 16.87
N ALA A 344 -17.52 12.61 16.50
CA ALA A 344 -16.37 11.89 15.98
C ALA A 344 -15.88 12.49 14.66
N ILE A 345 -16.80 12.81 13.73
CA ILE A 345 -16.47 13.48 12.47
C ILE A 345 -15.93 14.90 12.71
N LEU A 346 -16.54 15.65 13.63
CA LEU A 346 -16.05 16.97 14.03
C LEU A 346 -14.65 16.90 14.64
N GLY A 347 -14.35 15.87 15.46
CA GLY A 347 -13.03 15.62 16.01
C GLY A 347 -11.99 15.39 14.92
N LEU A 348 -12.29 14.50 13.97
CA LEU A 348 -11.43 14.26 12.81
C LEU A 348 -11.19 15.54 12.01
N PHE A 349 -12.22 16.35 11.80
CA PHE A 349 -12.12 17.62 11.08
C PHE A 349 -11.23 18.64 11.82
N LEU A 350 -11.42 18.81 13.14
CA LEU A 350 -10.65 19.73 13.97
C LEU A 350 -9.16 19.37 14.01
N PHE A 351 -8.84 18.08 14.04
CA PHE A 351 -7.46 17.57 14.06
C PHE A 351 -6.90 17.27 12.65
N GLN A 352 -7.60 17.68 11.59
CA GLN A 352 -7.24 17.50 10.19
C GLN A 352 -6.87 16.05 9.83
N GLN A 353 -7.58 15.10 10.42
CA GLN A 353 -7.40 13.67 10.17
C GLN A 353 -8.40 13.17 9.14
N SER A 354 -7.96 12.27 8.27
CA SER A 354 -8.83 11.60 7.30
C SER A 354 -9.65 10.48 7.94
N ILE A 355 -10.85 10.21 7.42
CA ILE A 355 -11.61 9.00 7.76
C ILE A 355 -10.87 7.80 7.16
N ASN A 356 -10.26 6.99 8.02
CA ASN A 356 -9.59 5.74 7.65
C ASN A 356 -10.13 4.58 8.50
N ILE A 357 -9.61 3.37 8.27
CA ILE A 357 -10.02 2.16 9.00
C ILE A 357 -9.84 2.34 10.52
N ILE A 358 -8.77 3.01 10.94
CA ILE A 358 -8.43 3.23 12.35
C ILE A 358 -9.42 4.19 13.01
N ALA A 359 -9.79 5.27 12.32
CA ALA A 359 -10.84 6.17 12.77
C ALA A 359 -12.19 5.44 12.90
N LEU A 360 -12.51 4.53 11.98
CA LEU A 360 -13.74 3.74 12.04
C LEU A 360 -13.77 2.78 13.24
N ILE A 361 -12.63 2.17 13.61
CA ILE A 361 -12.50 1.42 14.86
C ILE A 361 -12.76 2.34 16.06
N GLY A 362 -12.27 3.58 16.02
CA GLY A 362 -12.59 4.62 17.00
C GLY A 362 -14.10 4.89 17.12
N ILE A 363 -14.82 4.98 16.00
CA ILE A 363 -16.28 5.16 15.97
C ILE A 363 -16.99 3.96 16.60
N VAL A 364 -16.57 2.73 16.30
CA VAL A 364 -17.15 1.51 16.89
C VAL A 364 -16.93 1.49 18.40
N MET A 365 -15.74 1.83 18.87
CA MET A 365 -15.45 1.94 20.32
C MET A 365 -16.28 3.04 20.99
N LEU A 366 -16.50 4.15 20.30
CA LEU A 366 -17.31 5.26 20.80
C LEU A 366 -18.73 4.81 21.17
N ILE A 367 -19.32 3.89 20.40
CA ILE A 367 -20.64 3.33 20.70
C ILE A 367 -20.64 2.75 22.11
N GLY A 368 -19.69 1.87 22.44
CA GLY A 368 -19.64 1.21 23.73
C GLY A 368 -19.47 2.20 24.89
N ILE A 369 -18.53 3.14 24.75
CA ILE A 369 -18.23 4.11 25.81
C ILE A 369 -19.38 5.10 25.98
N GLY A 370 -19.89 5.67 24.87
CA GLY A 370 -20.97 6.67 24.90
C GLY A 370 -22.33 6.08 25.31
N VAL A 371 -22.63 4.84 24.89
CA VAL A 371 -23.85 4.13 25.30
C VAL A 371 -23.81 3.83 26.79
N ASN A 372 -22.66 3.44 27.35
CA ASN A 372 -22.53 3.14 28.78
C ASN A 372 -22.95 4.33 29.67
N ASP A 373 -22.50 5.55 29.33
CA ASP A 373 -22.88 6.75 30.08
C ASP A 373 -24.39 7.04 29.98
N ALA A 374 -25.01 6.75 28.83
CA ALA A 374 -26.45 6.89 28.63
C ALA A 374 -27.25 5.80 29.38
N ILE A 375 -26.76 4.56 29.45
CA ILE A 375 -27.36 3.47 30.23
C ILE A 375 -27.44 3.88 31.69
N ILE A 376 -26.33 4.28 32.31
CA ILE A 376 -26.28 4.63 33.74
C ILE A 376 -27.27 5.76 34.07
N LYS A 377 -27.43 6.73 33.17
CA LYS A 377 -28.35 7.84 33.38
C LYS A 377 -29.82 7.43 33.25
N VAL A 378 -30.18 6.68 32.21
CA VAL A 378 -31.57 6.22 31.99
C VAL A 378 -31.99 5.21 33.05
N ASP A 379 -31.10 4.30 33.43
CA ASP A 379 -31.32 3.33 34.50
C ASP A 379 -31.62 4.02 35.83
N TYR A 380 -30.85 5.06 36.16
CA TYR A 380 -31.08 5.81 37.39
C TYR A 380 -32.38 6.64 37.38
N ILE A 381 -32.80 7.17 36.23
CA ILE A 381 -34.13 7.80 36.09
C ILE A 381 -35.23 6.76 36.36
N ASN A 382 -35.11 5.56 35.77
CA ASN A 382 -36.06 4.46 35.98
C ASN A 382 -36.10 4.02 37.43
N TYR A 383 -34.94 3.89 38.09
CA TYR A 383 -34.83 3.58 39.51
C TYR A 383 -35.57 4.60 40.38
N LEU A 384 -35.33 5.91 40.18
CA LEU A 384 -35.99 6.97 40.94
C LEU A 384 -37.51 6.99 40.73
N ARG A 385 -38.00 6.63 39.54
CA ARG A 385 -39.45 6.54 39.27
C ARG A 385 -40.08 5.31 39.89
N THR A 386 -39.44 4.15 39.78
CA THR A 386 -40.03 2.86 40.19
C THR A 386 -39.88 2.58 41.68
N GLN A 387 -38.73 2.93 42.28
CA GLN A 387 -38.40 2.62 43.68
C GLN A 387 -38.70 3.79 44.62
N GLU A 388 -38.41 5.03 44.21
CA GLU A 388 -38.66 6.22 45.05
C GLU A 388 -40.00 6.92 44.75
N GLY A 389 -40.73 6.48 43.72
CA GLY A 389 -42.06 7.03 43.38
C GLY A 389 -42.03 8.50 42.95
N LEU A 390 -40.88 9.01 42.49
CA LEU A 390 -40.75 10.41 42.10
C LEU A 390 -41.47 10.70 40.78
N ALA A 391 -42.16 11.84 40.72
CA ALA A 391 -42.72 12.36 39.48
C ALA A 391 -41.64 12.50 38.40
N LEU A 392 -41.98 12.25 37.13
CA LEU A 392 -41.06 12.18 35.99
C LEU A 392 -40.01 13.30 35.96
N ARG A 393 -40.45 14.56 36.06
CA ARG A 393 -39.55 15.73 36.05
C ARG A 393 -38.63 15.79 37.25
N ALA A 394 -39.11 15.44 38.44
CA ALA A 394 -38.30 15.43 39.66
C ALA A 394 -37.23 14.32 39.57
N ALA A 395 -37.59 13.14 39.07
CA ALA A 395 -36.65 12.04 38.81
C ALA A 395 -35.57 12.44 37.79
N ILE A 396 -35.95 13.08 36.68
CA ILE A 396 -35.01 13.54 35.65
C ILE A 396 -34.02 14.58 36.18
N LEU A 397 -34.50 15.57 36.94
CA LEU A 397 -33.66 16.63 37.50
C LEU A 397 -32.67 16.06 38.52
N ARG A 398 -33.15 15.21 39.42
CA ARG A 398 -32.32 14.55 40.43
C ARG A 398 -31.29 13.63 39.79
N ALA A 399 -31.71 12.79 38.83
CA ALA A 399 -30.79 11.92 38.09
C ALA A 399 -29.73 12.71 37.33
N SER A 400 -30.11 13.81 36.69
CA SER A 400 -29.17 14.65 35.94
C SER A 400 -28.15 15.34 36.87
N ALA A 401 -28.57 15.78 38.06
CA ALA A 401 -27.66 16.37 39.04
C ALA A 401 -26.72 15.35 39.68
N GLU A 402 -27.23 14.19 40.11
CA GLU A 402 -26.45 13.18 40.80
C GLU A 402 -25.50 12.42 39.86
N LYS A 403 -25.93 12.15 38.62
CA LYS A 403 -25.10 11.45 37.62
C LYS A 403 -24.18 12.36 36.81
N PHE A 404 -24.27 13.67 36.99
CA PHE A 404 -23.34 14.62 36.34
C PHE A 404 -21.88 14.33 36.71
N ARG A 405 -21.57 14.15 38.00
CA ARG A 405 -20.19 13.94 38.48
C ARG A 405 -19.59 12.63 37.95
N PRO A 406 -20.27 11.46 38.07
CA PRO A 406 -19.74 10.21 37.51
C PRO A 406 -19.52 10.25 35.99
N VAL A 407 -20.48 10.79 35.22
CA VAL A 407 -20.38 10.84 33.74
C VAL A 407 -19.25 11.77 33.29
N MET A 408 -19.06 12.90 33.97
CA MET A 408 -17.91 13.77 33.70
C MET A 408 -16.57 13.10 34.04
N MET A 409 -16.52 12.31 35.12
CA MET A 409 -15.31 11.61 35.54
C MET A 409 -14.87 10.57 34.51
N THR A 410 -15.80 9.74 34.00
CA THR A 410 -15.49 8.72 32.97
C THR A 410 -14.98 9.38 31.69
N SER A 411 -15.73 10.36 31.20
CA SER A 411 -15.43 11.09 29.97
C SER A 411 -14.07 11.79 30.04
N LEU A 412 -13.80 12.53 31.13
CA LEU A 412 -12.54 13.24 31.29
C LEU A 412 -11.36 12.28 31.41
N THR A 413 -11.53 11.15 32.10
CA THR A 413 -10.47 10.13 32.22
C THR A 413 -10.09 9.58 30.85
N THR A 414 -11.07 9.22 30.01
CA THR A 414 -10.79 8.71 28.66
C THR A 414 -10.18 9.77 27.76
N ILE A 415 -10.66 11.02 27.84
CA ILE A 415 -10.07 12.14 27.07
C ILE A 415 -8.60 12.33 27.48
N MET A 416 -8.30 12.37 28.78
CA MET A 416 -6.94 12.53 29.28
C MET A 416 -6.03 11.35 28.92
N ALA A 417 -6.56 10.12 28.90
CA ALA A 417 -5.82 8.94 28.46
C ALA A 417 -5.47 8.99 26.95
N MET A 418 -6.35 9.56 26.13
CA MET A 418 -6.17 9.64 24.68
C MET A 418 -5.38 10.88 24.22
N LEU A 419 -5.22 11.90 25.08
CA LEU A 419 -4.49 13.14 24.75
C LEU A 419 -3.03 12.92 24.29
N PRO A 420 -2.19 12.09 24.97
CA PRO A 420 -0.81 11.85 24.51
C PRO A 420 -0.76 11.17 23.14
N MET A 421 -1.71 10.27 22.87
CA MET A 421 -1.85 9.55 21.60
C MET A 421 -2.27 10.49 20.47
N LEU A 422 -3.16 11.45 20.76
CA LEU A 422 -3.54 12.52 19.84
C LEU A 422 -2.35 13.41 19.47
N MET A 423 -1.48 13.73 20.44
CA MET A 423 -0.27 14.53 20.22
C MET A 423 0.86 13.78 19.49
N GLY A 424 0.70 12.48 19.22
CA GLY A 424 1.68 11.68 18.48
C GLY A 424 2.95 11.34 19.26
N PHE A 425 2.95 11.51 20.60
CA PHE A 425 4.06 11.08 21.44
C PHE A 425 4.20 9.55 21.38
N GLY A 426 5.41 9.04 21.11
CA GLY A 426 5.68 7.60 21.05
C GLY A 426 5.71 6.95 19.67
N GLY A 427 5.76 7.73 18.58
CA GLY A 427 6.18 7.22 17.26
C GLY A 427 5.08 6.68 16.34
N GLY A 428 3.81 7.05 16.55
CA GLY A 428 2.71 6.52 15.72
C GLY A 428 1.69 7.57 15.32
N ALA A 429 1.98 8.37 14.28
CA ALA A 429 0.96 9.16 13.57
C ALA A 429 -0.20 8.28 13.05
N PHE A 430 0.03 6.98 12.91
CA PHE A 430 -0.97 5.96 12.58
C PHE A 430 -2.16 5.95 13.55
N ASN A 431 -1.92 6.22 14.83
CA ASN A 431 -2.91 6.11 15.90
C ASN A 431 -3.65 7.42 16.21
N THR A 432 -3.19 8.54 15.67
CA THR A 432 -3.79 9.86 15.87
C THR A 432 -5.27 9.93 15.42
N PRO A 433 -5.68 9.35 14.28
CA PRO A 433 -7.09 9.33 13.88
C PRO A 433 -8.00 8.60 14.88
N LEU A 434 -7.50 7.56 15.55
CA LEU A 434 -8.24 6.84 16.59
C LEU A 434 -8.56 7.76 17.76
N ALA A 435 -7.53 8.43 18.29
CA ALA A 435 -7.65 9.32 19.44
C ALA A 435 -8.54 10.55 19.12
N ALA A 436 -8.35 11.14 17.94
CA ALA A 436 -9.16 12.28 17.48
C ALA A 436 -10.65 11.95 17.41
N THR A 437 -10.98 10.77 16.89
CA THR A 437 -12.35 10.28 16.78
C THR A 437 -12.97 10.08 18.17
N ILE A 438 -12.26 9.42 19.09
CA ILE A 438 -12.76 9.14 20.44
C ILE A 438 -12.92 10.42 21.26
N ILE A 439 -11.94 11.33 21.23
CA ILE A 439 -12.01 12.60 21.97
C ILE A 439 -13.14 13.47 21.44
N GLY A 440 -13.21 13.68 20.11
CA GLY A 440 -14.25 14.51 19.52
C GLY A 440 -15.65 13.93 19.73
N GLY A 441 -15.79 12.62 19.56
CA GLY A 441 -17.03 11.92 19.83
C GLY A 441 -17.43 12.03 21.30
N LEU A 442 -16.53 11.76 22.25
CA LEU A 442 -16.83 11.78 23.68
C LEU A 442 -17.22 13.16 24.17
N VAL A 443 -16.48 14.20 23.77
CA VAL A 443 -16.82 15.58 24.17
C VAL A 443 -18.24 15.91 23.75
N PHE A 444 -18.61 15.56 22.51
CA PHE A 444 -19.92 15.85 21.98
C PHE A 444 -21.03 14.95 22.57
N THR A 445 -20.79 13.64 22.71
CA THR A 445 -21.75 12.71 23.34
C THR A 445 -21.97 13.04 24.80
N THR A 446 -20.94 13.43 25.55
CA THR A 446 -21.08 13.71 26.99
C THR A 446 -22.00 14.91 27.21
N VAL A 447 -21.76 16.00 26.46
CA VAL A 447 -22.59 17.21 26.52
C VAL A 447 -24.03 16.89 26.10
N LEU A 448 -24.21 16.14 25.01
CA LEU A 448 -25.53 15.78 24.52
C LEU A 448 -26.24 14.75 25.40
N THR A 449 -25.56 13.79 26.02
CA THR A 449 -26.18 12.83 26.94
C THR A 449 -26.64 13.53 28.23
N LEU A 450 -25.91 14.55 28.66
CA LEU A 450 -26.29 15.35 29.82
C LEU A 450 -27.53 16.20 29.58
N ILE A 451 -27.72 16.75 28.37
CA ILE A 451 -28.82 17.67 28.06
C ILE A 451 -29.98 16.98 27.30
N PHE A 452 -29.65 16.20 26.27
CA PHE A 452 -30.57 15.68 25.28
C PHE A 452 -31.26 14.38 25.70
N THR A 453 -30.54 13.43 26.31
CA THR A 453 -31.13 12.18 26.82
C THR A 453 -32.31 12.38 27.80
N PRO A 454 -32.26 13.31 28.79
CA PRO A 454 -33.39 13.54 29.67
C PRO A 454 -34.60 14.16 28.95
N VAL A 455 -34.36 15.05 27.98
CA VAL A 455 -35.43 15.65 27.17
C VAL A 455 -36.10 14.60 26.29
N LEU A 456 -35.31 13.75 25.62
CA LEU A 456 -35.85 12.64 24.83
C LEU A 456 -36.61 11.65 25.71
N TYR A 457 -36.11 11.34 26.92
CA TYR A 457 -36.83 10.50 27.86
C TYR A 457 -38.20 11.09 28.23
N GLU A 458 -38.26 12.39 28.54
CA GLU A 458 -39.53 13.08 28.84
C GLU A 458 -40.50 13.05 27.65
N VAL A 459 -40.00 13.25 26.42
CA VAL A 459 -40.83 13.20 25.21
C VAL A 459 -41.38 11.79 24.95
N PHE A 460 -40.55 10.76 25.04
CA PHE A 460 -40.97 9.37 24.81
C PHE A 460 -41.94 8.86 25.88
N ASP A 461 -41.77 9.29 27.14
CA ASP A 461 -42.67 8.91 28.22
C ASP A 461 -44.04 9.59 28.07
N ARG A 462 -44.07 10.87 27.68
CA ARG A 462 -45.32 11.60 27.37
C ARG A 462 -46.07 10.99 26.19
N LEU A 463 -45.35 10.54 25.15
CA LEU A 463 -45.94 9.88 23.98
C LEU A 463 -46.57 8.51 24.30
N HIS A 464 -46.09 7.81 25.33
CA HIS A 464 -46.58 6.49 25.73
C HIS A 464 -47.69 6.53 26.80
N GLY A 465 -48.15 7.71 27.22
CA GLY A 465 -49.34 7.82 28.08
C GLY A 465 -49.17 7.28 29.51
N ARG A 466 -47.95 7.30 30.06
CA ARG A 466 -47.68 7.09 31.50
C ARG A 466 -47.60 8.41 32.27
N GLY A 467 -48.43 9.36 31.88
CA GLY A 467 -48.59 10.62 32.59
C GLY A 467 -49.61 10.47 33.71
N ASP A 468 -49.15 10.03 34.87
CA ASP A 468 -49.74 10.34 36.18
C ASP A 468 -48.64 10.90 37.09
#